data_AF-A0A7R9TN21-F1
#
_entry.id   AF-A0A7R9TN21-F1
#
_cell.length_a   1.000
_cell.length_b   1.000
_cell.length_c   1.000
_cell.angle_alpha   90.00
_cell.angle_beta   90.00
_cell.angle_gamma   90.00
#
_symmetry.space_group_name_H-M   'P 1'
#
loop_
_entity.id
_entity.type
_entity.pdbx_description
1 polymer ?
#
loop_
_entity_poly.entity_id
_entity_poly.type
_entity_poly.pdbx_seq_one_letter_code
_entity_poly.pdbx_strand_id
1 'polypeptide(L)'
;ARFEDEVCVCAPDEAAAEDARATLAAAGAPDNVRVRVVPQDDAWFRDTAPTFVVRRTEAAAGAKRKRSLAASRGAVCWRFNAWGEKCYSSHALDDAVGGLVAELGGVPSALVRRPQLVLEGGSVHVDGEGTALVTESCLLNPNRNIDLPTKGQPRTRVQLEHALREHLGVEKAIWLPSGLKSDWDTDGHVDNIAAFVAPGKVVLAWTDDEADTDYASVRSARGALEEATDARGRRLEVHLLHLPRRLTLSEDEAGAIETRAR
;
A
#
# COMPACT_ATOMS: atom_id res chain seq x y z
N ALA A 1 -7.15 -4.12 -17.10
CA ALA A 1 -6.73 -4.27 -18.50
C ALA A 1 -7.32 -3.22 -19.45
N ARG A 2 -8.55 -2.72 -19.25
CA ARG A 2 -9.17 -1.73 -20.17
C ARG A 2 -8.57 -0.32 -20.17
N PHE A 3 -7.86 0.05 -19.10
CA PHE A 3 -7.42 1.43 -18.86
C PHE A 3 -5.91 1.65 -18.95
N GLU A 4 -5.12 0.58 -18.95
CA GLU A 4 -3.65 0.64 -18.89
C GLU A 4 -3.05 -0.14 -20.06
N ASP A 5 -1.87 0.28 -20.52
CA ASP A 5 -1.19 -0.32 -21.67
C ASP A 5 -0.78 -1.78 -21.40
N GLU A 6 -0.53 -2.15 -20.14
CA GLU A 6 -0.17 -3.51 -19.71
C GLU A 6 -0.68 -3.79 -18.29
N VAL A 7 -1.11 -5.03 -18.05
CA VAL A 7 -1.41 -5.56 -16.71
C VAL A 7 -0.60 -6.83 -16.51
N CYS A 8 0.20 -6.88 -15.45
CA CYS A 8 0.98 -8.05 -15.09
C CYS A 8 0.30 -8.79 -13.94
N VAL A 9 -0.09 -10.05 -14.18
CA VAL A 9 -0.54 -10.99 -13.16
C VAL A 9 0.66 -11.81 -12.73
N CYS A 10 0.94 -11.84 -11.43
CA CYS A 10 2.09 -12.53 -10.87
C CYS A 10 1.62 -13.79 -10.15
N ALA A 11 2.14 -14.94 -10.57
CA ALA A 11 1.85 -16.24 -9.98
C ALA A 11 3.08 -16.75 -9.20
N PRO A 12 2.90 -17.49 -8.09
CA PRO A 12 3.99 -17.94 -7.23
C PRO A 12 4.96 -18.92 -7.92
N ASP A 13 4.46 -19.72 -8.87
CA ASP A 13 5.22 -20.71 -9.61
C ASP A 13 4.64 -20.92 -11.03
N GLU A 14 5.26 -21.80 -11.82
CA GLU A 14 4.82 -22.05 -13.20
C GLU A 14 3.47 -22.79 -13.25
N ALA A 15 3.15 -23.66 -12.29
CA ALA A 15 1.87 -24.38 -12.29
C ALA A 15 0.70 -23.40 -12.08
N ALA A 16 0.82 -22.49 -11.11
CA ALA A 16 -0.13 -21.41 -10.90
C ALA A 16 -0.15 -20.42 -12.09
N ALA A 17 1.00 -20.19 -12.74
CA ALA A 17 1.04 -19.36 -13.95
C ALA A 17 0.29 -19.99 -15.13
N GLU A 18 0.40 -21.31 -15.32
CA GLU A 18 -0.33 -22.05 -16.34
C GLU A 18 -1.85 -22.00 -16.07
N ASP A 19 -2.27 -22.24 -14.83
CA ASP A 19 -3.67 -22.13 -14.42
C ASP A 19 -4.22 -20.70 -14.62
N ALA A 20 -3.46 -19.68 -14.22
CA ALA A 20 -3.82 -18.29 -14.44
C ALA A 20 -3.95 -17.95 -15.94
N ARG A 21 -3.01 -18.42 -16.78
CA ARG A 21 -3.10 -18.23 -18.24
C ARG A 21 -4.34 -18.92 -18.82
N ALA A 22 -4.64 -20.14 -18.40
CA ALA A 22 -5.82 -20.88 -18.85
C ALA A 22 -7.13 -20.16 -18.44
N THR A 23 -7.22 -19.74 -17.18
CA THR A 23 -8.37 -19.01 -16.65
C THR A 23 -8.58 -17.67 -17.36
N LEU A 24 -7.51 -16.91 -17.58
CA LEU A 24 -7.56 -15.64 -18.31
C LEU A 24 -7.97 -15.84 -19.78
N ALA A 25 -7.46 -16.88 -20.45
CA ALA A 25 -7.85 -17.21 -21.82
C ALA A 25 -9.33 -17.59 -21.92
N ALA A 26 -9.83 -18.42 -20.99
CA ALA A 26 -11.24 -18.81 -20.92
C ALA A 26 -12.16 -17.61 -20.65
N ALA A 27 -11.71 -16.64 -19.87
CA ALA A 27 -12.42 -15.38 -19.60
C ALA A 27 -12.33 -14.36 -20.75
N GLY A 28 -11.61 -14.65 -21.82
CA GLY A 28 -11.40 -13.71 -22.93
C GLY A 28 -10.58 -12.49 -22.52
N ALA A 29 -9.59 -12.66 -21.65
CA ALA A 29 -8.70 -11.58 -21.24
C ALA A 29 -7.97 -10.99 -22.47
N PRO A 30 -7.84 -9.65 -22.55
CA PRO A 30 -7.15 -9.01 -23.66
C PRO A 30 -5.65 -9.28 -23.64
N ASP A 31 -5.01 -9.16 -24.81
CA ASP A 31 -3.57 -9.45 -25.02
C ASP A 31 -2.61 -8.61 -24.15
N ASN A 32 -3.09 -7.49 -23.60
CA ASN A 32 -2.30 -6.66 -22.70
C ASN A 32 -2.25 -7.18 -21.26
N VAL A 33 -2.88 -8.32 -20.96
CA VAL A 33 -2.71 -9.05 -19.70
C VAL A 33 -1.61 -10.08 -19.86
N ARG A 34 -0.54 -9.96 -19.08
CA ARG A 34 0.58 -10.89 -19.09
C ARG A 34 0.66 -11.62 -17.77
N VAL A 35 0.99 -12.91 -17.82
CA VAL A 35 1.32 -13.70 -16.62
C VAL A 35 2.84 -13.79 -16.48
N ARG A 36 3.33 -13.61 -15.25
CA ARG A 36 4.74 -13.77 -14.86
C ARG A 36 4.82 -14.65 -13.61
N VAL A 37 5.91 -15.39 -13.50
CA VAL A 37 6.23 -16.11 -12.27
C VAL A 37 7.02 -15.17 -11.36
N VAL A 38 6.49 -14.93 -10.17
CA VAL A 38 7.13 -14.18 -9.09
C VAL A 38 6.89 -14.99 -7.81
N PRO A 39 7.91 -15.70 -7.30
CA PRO A 39 7.79 -16.41 -6.03
C PRO A 39 7.34 -15.45 -4.92
N GLN A 40 6.28 -15.85 -4.21
CA GLN A 40 5.61 -15.08 -3.18
C GLN A 40 4.96 -16.06 -2.19
N ASP A 41 4.86 -15.67 -0.93
CA ASP A 41 4.15 -16.45 0.09
C ASP A 41 2.64 -16.10 0.08
N ASP A 42 2.29 -14.84 -0.22
CA ASP A 42 0.90 -14.39 -0.39
C ASP A 42 0.76 -13.30 -1.50
N ALA A 43 -0.46 -12.93 -1.88
CA ALA A 43 -0.76 -12.13 -3.07
C ALA A 43 -0.90 -10.61 -2.83
N TRP A 44 -0.17 -10.04 -1.86
CA TRP A 44 -0.34 -8.65 -1.41
C TRP A 44 0.66 -7.66 -2.03
N PHE A 45 0.62 -7.50 -3.35
CA PHE A 45 1.57 -6.64 -4.09
C PHE A 45 1.46 -5.16 -3.73
N ARG A 46 0.36 -4.72 -3.11
CA ARG A 46 0.26 -3.39 -2.52
C ARG A 46 1.35 -3.18 -1.46
N ASP A 47 1.66 -4.21 -0.70
CA ASP A 47 2.52 -4.15 0.48
C ASP A 47 3.93 -4.69 0.23
N THR A 48 4.07 -5.69 -0.65
CA THR A 48 5.34 -6.38 -0.90
C THR A 48 6.08 -5.89 -2.15
N ALA A 49 5.36 -5.31 -3.13
CA ALA A 49 5.97 -4.78 -4.34
C ALA A 49 6.65 -3.41 -4.07
N PRO A 50 7.58 -2.97 -4.93
CA PRO A 50 8.31 -1.74 -4.67
C PRO A 50 7.39 -0.53 -4.82
N THR A 51 7.64 0.49 -4.00
CA THR A 51 7.09 1.82 -4.27
C THR A 51 7.94 2.48 -5.36
N PHE A 52 7.39 2.59 -6.57
CA PHE A 52 8.05 3.29 -7.66
C PHE A 52 8.08 4.80 -7.38
N VAL A 53 9.24 5.41 -7.60
CA VAL A 53 9.46 6.85 -7.44
C VAL A 53 10.03 7.43 -8.72
N VAL A 54 9.75 8.70 -8.98
CA VAL A 54 10.23 9.38 -10.19
C VAL A 54 10.91 10.68 -9.81
N ARG A 55 12.07 10.94 -10.40
CA ARG A 55 12.66 12.28 -10.31
C ARG A 55 11.88 13.22 -11.22
N ARG A 56 11.27 14.27 -10.66
CA ARG A 56 10.74 15.39 -11.45
C ARG A 56 11.91 16.06 -12.18
N THR A 57 11.90 15.98 -13.50
CA THR A 57 12.71 16.83 -14.37
C THR A 57 11.80 17.95 -14.88
N GLU A 58 12.27 19.19 -14.87
CA GLU A 58 11.46 20.36 -15.29
C GLU A 58 11.04 20.31 -16.77
N ALA A 59 11.65 19.41 -17.56
CA ALA A 59 11.55 19.40 -19.00
C ALA A 59 10.74 18.20 -19.52
N ALA A 60 9.41 18.32 -19.55
CA ALA A 60 8.59 17.90 -20.70
C ALA A 60 7.08 17.98 -20.44
N ALA A 61 6.35 18.55 -21.39
CA ALA A 61 4.91 18.37 -21.55
C ALA A 61 4.61 17.19 -22.51
N GLY A 62 3.46 16.53 -22.32
CA GLY A 62 2.96 15.51 -23.25
C GLY A 62 3.80 14.22 -23.32
N ALA A 63 3.91 13.61 -24.51
CA ALA A 63 4.59 12.32 -24.72
C ALA A 63 6.08 12.30 -24.30
N LYS A 64 6.74 13.47 -24.30
CA LYS A 64 8.11 13.62 -23.81
C LYS A 64 8.21 13.39 -22.28
N ARG A 65 7.12 13.67 -21.52
CA ARG A 65 7.03 13.43 -20.08
C ARG A 65 7.00 11.94 -19.76
N LYS A 66 6.18 11.16 -20.48
CA LYS A 66 6.09 9.69 -20.28
C LYS A 66 7.45 8.99 -20.49
N ARG A 67 8.17 9.33 -21.58
CA ARG A 67 9.54 8.80 -21.83
C ARG A 67 10.55 9.26 -20.76
N SER A 68 10.49 10.51 -20.34
CA SER A 68 11.36 11.03 -19.28
C SER A 68 11.10 10.38 -17.92
N LEU A 69 9.85 10.08 -17.58
CA LEU A 69 9.48 9.43 -16.32
C LEU A 69 9.93 7.97 -16.26
N ALA A 70 9.82 7.23 -17.38
CA ALA A 70 10.33 5.87 -17.46
C ALA A 70 11.86 5.84 -17.28
N ALA A 71 12.57 6.79 -17.88
CA ALA A 71 14.03 6.91 -17.75
C ALA A 71 14.50 7.41 -16.38
N SER A 72 13.63 8.07 -15.59
CA SER A 72 13.94 8.59 -14.26
C SER A 72 13.28 7.81 -13.11
N ARG A 73 12.69 6.65 -13.41
CA ARG A 73 12.01 5.79 -12.43
C ARG A 73 13.03 5.05 -11.57
N GLY A 74 12.92 5.24 -10.26
CA GLY A 74 13.53 4.39 -9.24
C GLY A 74 12.48 3.51 -8.56
N ALA A 75 12.95 2.64 -7.68
CA ALA A 75 12.12 1.74 -6.89
C ALA A 75 12.62 1.72 -5.44
N VAL A 76 11.70 1.86 -4.49
CA VAL A 76 11.98 1.65 -3.07
C VAL A 76 11.39 0.30 -2.68
N CYS A 77 12.25 -0.67 -2.40
CA CYS A 77 11.89 -1.99 -1.92
C CYS A 77 12.02 -1.97 -0.39
N TRP A 78 10.90 -1.88 0.30
CA TRP A 78 10.84 -1.92 1.75
C TRP A 78 11.12 -3.32 2.27
N ARG A 79 11.46 -3.45 3.56
CA ARG A 79 11.37 -4.74 4.22
C ARG A 79 9.91 -5.06 4.49
N PHE A 80 9.56 -6.32 4.39
CA PHE A 80 8.23 -6.84 4.70
C PHE A 80 8.34 -7.95 5.75
N ASN A 81 7.42 -7.96 6.72
CA ASN A 81 7.42 -8.94 7.81
C ASN A 81 6.04 -9.56 8.09
N ALA A 82 5.15 -9.67 7.09
CA ALA A 82 3.78 -10.15 7.26
C ALA A 82 2.99 -9.36 8.32
N TRP A 83 3.05 -8.03 8.20
CA TRP A 83 2.39 -7.05 9.07
C TRP A 83 2.66 -7.31 10.56
N GLY A 84 3.92 -7.46 10.94
CA GLY A 84 4.33 -7.74 12.32
C GLY A 84 4.32 -9.21 12.70
N GLU A 85 4.60 -10.09 11.75
CA GLU A 85 4.73 -11.55 11.92
C GLU A 85 3.44 -12.22 12.43
N LYS A 86 2.28 -11.63 12.10
CA LYS A 86 0.97 -12.08 12.60
C LYS A 86 0.26 -13.03 11.64
N CYS A 87 0.34 -12.76 10.33
CA CYS A 87 -0.59 -13.38 9.38
C CYS A 87 -0.13 -14.75 8.87
N TYR A 88 1.17 -14.98 8.76
CA TYR A 88 1.72 -16.28 8.32
C TYR A 88 3.17 -16.48 8.76
N SER A 89 3.60 -17.74 8.81
CA SER A 89 4.84 -18.18 9.45
C SER A 89 6.11 -17.94 8.63
N SER A 90 6.01 -17.80 7.31
CA SER A 90 7.12 -17.52 6.41
C SER A 90 6.74 -16.44 5.42
N HIS A 91 7.50 -15.34 5.40
CA HIS A 91 7.31 -14.19 4.50
C HIS A 91 8.59 -13.91 3.69
N ALA A 92 9.48 -14.90 3.58
CA ALA A 92 10.78 -14.73 2.96
C ALA A 92 10.70 -14.50 1.45
N LEU A 93 9.72 -15.09 0.77
CA LEU A 93 9.47 -14.84 -0.65
C LEU A 93 8.84 -13.47 -0.83
N ASP A 94 7.91 -13.08 0.05
CA ASP A 94 7.29 -11.76 0.01
C ASP A 94 8.28 -10.61 0.20
N ASP A 95 9.24 -10.73 1.13
CA ASP A 95 10.31 -9.75 1.33
C ASP A 95 11.23 -9.63 0.08
N ALA A 96 11.24 -10.65 -0.79
CA ALA A 96 11.97 -10.64 -2.06
C ALA A 96 11.17 -10.03 -3.23
N VAL A 97 9.83 -10.04 -3.18
CA VAL A 97 8.92 -9.55 -4.26
C VAL A 97 9.29 -8.14 -4.70
N GLY A 98 9.60 -7.25 -3.75
CA GLY A 98 9.97 -5.87 -4.04
C GLY A 98 11.12 -5.75 -5.05
N GLY A 99 12.12 -6.63 -4.94
CA GLY A 99 13.26 -6.70 -5.85
C GLY A 99 12.90 -7.27 -7.21
N LEU A 100 12.16 -8.38 -7.23
CA LEU A 100 11.74 -9.08 -8.45
C LEU A 100 10.85 -8.18 -9.32
N VAL A 101 9.91 -7.47 -8.72
CA VAL A 101 9.02 -6.54 -9.44
C VAL A 101 9.76 -5.30 -9.93
N ALA A 102 10.79 -4.83 -9.21
CA ALA A 102 11.64 -3.74 -9.70
C ALA A 102 12.42 -4.17 -10.96
N GLU A 103 12.91 -5.41 -11.00
CA GLU A 103 13.58 -6.00 -12.17
C GLU A 103 12.61 -6.20 -13.34
N LEU A 104 11.43 -6.77 -13.10
CA LEU A 104 10.37 -6.90 -14.12
C LEU A 104 9.95 -5.53 -14.68
N GLY A 105 9.92 -4.50 -13.82
CA GLY A 105 9.69 -3.12 -14.19
C GLY A 105 10.87 -2.45 -14.93
N GLY A 106 11.97 -3.15 -15.16
CA GLY A 106 13.15 -2.63 -15.86
C GLY A 106 13.85 -1.48 -15.12
N VAL A 107 13.72 -1.39 -13.79
CA VAL A 107 14.39 -0.35 -13.00
C VAL A 107 15.88 -0.69 -12.90
N PRO A 108 16.78 0.20 -13.34
CA PRO A 108 18.22 -0.02 -13.19
C PRO A 108 18.58 -0.24 -11.73
N SER A 109 19.46 -1.20 -11.45
CA SER A 109 19.87 -1.54 -10.07
C SER A 109 20.41 -0.34 -9.29
N ALA A 110 21.08 0.61 -9.94
CA ALA A 110 21.56 1.86 -9.34
C ALA A 110 20.43 2.79 -8.83
N LEU A 111 19.20 2.61 -9.31
CA LEU A 111 18.00 3.38 -8.93
C LEU A 111 17.06 2.58 -8.00
N VAL A 112 17.45 1.37 -7.61
CA VAL A 112 16.76 0.60 -6.57
C VAL A 112 17.30 1.02 -5.20
N ARG A 113 16.40 1.18 -4.23
CA ARG A 113 16.70 1.47 -2.82
C ARG A 113 16.12 0.37 -1.96
N ARG A 114 16.88 -0.05 -0.94
CA ARG A 114 16.47 -1.08 0.03
C ARG A 114 16.67 -0.55 1.45
N PRO A 115 15.77 0.30 1.95
CA PRO A 115 15.88 0.86 3.30
C PRO A 115 15.85 -0.24 4.36
N GLN A 116 16.56 -0.03 5.46
CA GLN A 116 16.42 -0.84 6.67
C GLN A 116 15.22 -0.32 7.47
N LEU A 117 14.04 -0.48 6.87
CA LEU A 117 12.74 -0.04 7.38
C LEU A 117 11.68 -1.04 6.92
N VAL A 118 10.90 -1.55 7.85
CA VAL A 118 9.68 -2.28 7.54
C VAL A 118 8.58 -1.27 7.29
N LEU A 119 8.01 -1.32 6.10
CA LEU A 119 6.94 -0.45 5.66
C LEU A 119 6.18 -1.11 4.51
N GLU A 120 4.87 -1.12 4.62
CA GLU A 120 3.98 -1.65 3.60
C GLU A 120 3.43 -0.52 2.72
N GLY A 121 3.31 -0.74 1.41
CA GLY A 121 2.79 0.30 0.52
C GLY A 121 1.36 0.74 0.82
N GLY A 122 0.50 -0.12 1.41
CA GLY A 122 -0.84 0.24 1.90
C GLY A 122 -0.83 1.15 3.14
N SER A 123 0.28 1.22 3.86
CA SER A 123 0.41 2.04 5.06
C SER A 123 0.68 3.53 4.79
N VAL A 124 0.95 3.90 3.52
CA VAL A 124 1.27 5.28 3.11
C VAL A 124 0.53 5.67 1.83
N HIS A 125 -0.15 6.82 1.84
CA HIS A 125 -0.74 7.40 0.63
C HIS A 125 -0.17 8.79 0.35
N VAL A 126 0.22 9.09 -0.89
CA VAL A 126 0.84 10.39 -1.26
C VAL A 126 -0.02 11.21 -2.21
N ASP A 127 0.11 12.53 -2.18
CA ASP A 127 -0.62 13.47 -3.07
C ASP A 127 0.15 13.84 -4.34
N GLY A 128 1.44 13.49 -4.43
CA GLY A 128 2.33 13.84 -5.55
C GLY A 128 2.88 15.27 -5.52
N GLU A 129 2.61 16.02 -4.46
CA GLU A 129 3.07 17.40 -4.22
C GLU A 129 3.75 17.60 -2.85
N GLY A 130 4.17 16.50 -2.23
CA GLY A 130 5.00 16.50 -1.02
C GLY A 130 4.24 16.14 0.26
N THR A 131 2.98 15.71 0.17
CA THR A 131 2.19 15.31 1.34
C THR A 131 1.96 13.80 1.36
N ALA A 132 2.16 13.18 2.52
CA ALA A 132 1.75 11.82 2.82
C ALA A 132 0.58 11.81 3.83
N LEU A 133 -0.31 10.83 3.69
CA LEU A 133 -1.21 10.35 4.73
C LEU A 133 -0.67 9.03 5.27
N VAL A 134 -0.69 8.89 6.59
CA VAL A 134 -0.27 7.69 7.32
C VAL A 134 -1.14 7.53 8.58
N THR A 135 -1.15 6.36 9.19
CA THR A 135 -1.81 6.12 10.48
C THR A 135 -0.78 5.93 11.60
N GLU A 136 -1.06 6.46 12.79
CA GLU A 136 -0.24 6.20 13.98
C GLU A 136 -0.30 4.73 14.40
N SER A 137 -1.50 4.13 14.34
CA SER A 137 -1.75 2.74 14.73
C SER A 137 -0.88 1.72 13.99
N CYS A 138 -0.55 1.99 12.72
CA CYS A 138 0.31 1.14 11.90
C CYS A 138 1.79 1.51 12.03
N LEU A 139 2.17 2.74 11.64
CA LEU A 139 3.59 3.08 11.48
C LEU A 139 4.37 3.17 12.80
N LEU A 140 3.69 3.50 13.91
CA LEU A 140 4.27 3.52 15.25
C LEU A 140 4.07 2.19 15.99
N ASN A 141 3.46 1.19 15.35
CA ASN A 141 3.29 -0.12 15.96
C ASN A 141 4.66 -0.75 16.27
N PRO A 142 4.91 -1.19 17.51
CA PRO A 142 6.16 -1.84 17.87
C PRO A 142 6.51 -3.06 17.01
N ASN A 143 5.51 -3.74 16.45
CA ASN A 143 5.71 -4.95 15.64
C ASN A 143 6.31 -4.67 14.24
N ARG A 144 6.32 -3.42 13.76
CA ARG A 144 6.84 -3.13 12.42
C ARG A 144 8.35 -3.19 12.37
N ASN A 145 9.02 -2.43 13.23
CA ASN A 145 10.45 -2.18 13.10
C ASN A 145 11.27 -2.81 14.24
N ILE A 146 10.81 -3.96 14.76
CA ILE A 146 11.39 -4.64 15.93
C ILE A 146 12.77 -5.26 15.66
N ASP A 147 12.96 -5.87 14.49
CA ASP A 147 14.18 -6.61 14.13
C ASP A 147 15.28 -5.74 13.50
N LEU A 148 15.00 -4.45 13.36
CA LEU A 148 15.97 -3.51 12.82
C LEU A 148 16.82 -2.96 13.96
N PRO A 149 18.11 -2.68 13.74
CA PRO A 149 19.00 -2.15 14.76
C PRO A 149 18.62 -0.70 15.11
N THR A 150 17.55 -0.54 15.88
CA THR A 150 17.05 0.73 16.42
C THR A 150 17.63 1.04 17.79
N LYS A 151 18.72 0.35 18.18
CA LYS A 151 19.22 0.33 19.57
C LYS A 151 18.14 -0.14 20.56
N GLY A 152 17.24 -1.02 20.13
CA GLY A 152 16.19 -1.61 20.97
C GLY A 152 15.03 -0.66 21.29
N GLN A 153 14.79 0.37 20.48
CA GLN A 153 13.70 1.32 20.68
C GLN A 153 12.72 1.29 19.49
N PRO A 154 11.40 1.41 19.73
CA PRO A 154 10.44 1.64 18.66
C PRO A 154 10.83 2.86 17.82
N ARG A 155 10.52 2.83 16.52
CA ARG A 155 10.74 3.99 15.65
C ARG A 155 9.91 5.16 16.14
N THR A 156 10.51 6.34 16.18
CA THR A 156 9.79 7.56 16.52
C THR A 156 9.15 8.16 15.27
N ARG A 157 8.09 8.97 15.46
CA ARG A 157 7.47 9.77 14.39
C ARG A 157 8.51 10.53 13.56
N VAL A 158 9.47 11.20 14.21
CA VAL A 158 10.53 11.98 13.54
C VAL A 158 11.40 11.12 12.63
N GLN A 159 11.74 9.90 13.07
CA GLN A 159 12.54 8.97 12.26
C GLN A 159 11.76 8.47 11.04
N LEU A 160 10.47 8.20 11.21
CA LEU A 160 9.59 7.77 10.12
C LEU A 160 9.37 8.90 9.11
N GLU A 161 9.09 10.12 9.58
CA GLU A 161 8.99 11.31 8.72
C GLU A 161 10.29 11.55 7.94
N HIS A 162 11.45 11.35 8.58
CA HIS A 162 12.74 11.42 7.88
C HIS A 162 12.83 10.38 6.76
N ALA A 163 12.48 9.13 7.03
CA ALA A 163 12.54 8.04 6.05
C ALA A 163 11.55 8.26 4.89
N LEU A 164 10.32 8.71 5.18
CA LEU A 164 9.33 9.08 4.16
C LEU A 164 9.88 10.20 3.28
N ARG A 165 10.48 11.24 3.86
CA ARG A 165 11.11 12.32 3.10
C ARG A 165 12.25 11.85 2.24
N GLU A 166 13.14 11.03 2.79
CA GLU A 166 14.33 10.53 2.08
C GLU A 166 13.97 9.64 0.89
N HIS A 167 12.99 8.75 1.06
CA HIS A 167 12.70 7.72 0.08
C HIS A 167 11.51 8.04 -0.84
N LEU A 168 10.53 8.81 -0.37
CA LEU A 168 9.33 9.18 -1.13
C LEU A 168 9.32 10.65 -1.57
N GLY A 169 10.24 11.47 -1.06
CA GLY A 169 10.29 12.90 -1.39
C GLY A 169 9.14 13.71 -0.80
N VAL A 170 8.48 13.21 0.24
CA VAL A 170 7.43 13.95 0.95
C VAL A 170 8.03 14.93 1.95
N GLU A 171 7.45 16.10 2.06
CA GLU A 171 7.88 17.18 2.96
C GLU A 171 7.04 17.20 4.24
N LYS A 172 5.81 16.69 4.17
CA LYS A 172 4.85 16.66 5.28
C LYS A 172 4.12 15.33 5.34
N ALA A 173 4.00 14.78 6.54
CA ALA A 173 3.10 13.67 6.83
C ALA A 173 1.91 14.18 7.65
N ILE A 174 0.71 13.83 7.23
CA ILE A 174 -0.52 14.00 7.99
C ILE A 174 -0.81 12.65 8.63
N TRP A 175 -0.84 12.64 9.97
CA TRP A 175 -0.99 11.43 10.75
C TRP A 175 -2.43 11.31 11.25
N LEU A 176 -3.12 10.26 10.78
CA LEU A 176 -4.41 9.88 11.34
C LEU A 176 -4.17 9.10 12.64
N PRO A 177 -4.93 9.35 13.72
CA PRO A 177 -4.70 8.67 15.00
C PRO A 177 -4.82 7.14 14.94
N SER A 178 -5.66 6.61 14.04
CA SER A 178 -5.86 5.18 13.83
C SER A 178 -6.43 4.92 12.44
N GLY A 179 -6.17 3.74 11.88
CA GLY A 179 -6.96 3.17 10.79
C GLY A 179 -8.30 2.61 11.27
N LEU A 180 -8.95 1.83 10.40
CA LEU A 180 -10.14 1.07 10.78
C LEU A 180 -9.76 0.04 11.86
N LYS A 181 -10.59 -0.12 12.89
CA LYS A 181 -10.42 -1.16 13.91
C LYS A 181 -10.71 -2.55 13.36
N SER A 182 -11.55 -2.64 12.34
CA SER A 182 -11.82 -3.88 11.62
C SER A 182 -10.60 -4.42 10.86
N ASP A 183 -9.60 -3.56 10.60
CA ASP A 183 -8.33 -3.85 9.93
C ASP A 183 -7.23 -4.23 10.95
N TRP A 184 -7.48 -5.34 11.66
CA TRP A 184 -6.61 -5.81 12.74
C TRP A 184 -5.36 -6.54 12.25
N ASP A 185 -5.41 -7.07 11.03
CA ASP A 185 -4.33 -7.76 10.34
C ASP A 185 -3.22 -6.77 9.96
N THR A 186 -3.58 -5.62 9.38
CA THR A 186 -2.59 -4.60 9.00
C THR A 186 -2.34 -3.52 10.07
N ASP A 187 -2.96 -3.63 11.25
CA ASP A 187 -2.88 -2.61 12.33
C ASP A 187 -3.41 -1.23 11.92
N GLY A 188 -4.40 -1.22 11.01
CA GLY A 188 -5.06 -0.03 10.50
C GLY A 188 -4.23 0.69 9.45
N HIS A 189 -4.05 0.09 8.28
CA HIS A 189 -3.46 0.76 7.12
C HIS A 189 -4.26 2.01 6.72
N VAL A 190 -3.56 2.96 6.09
CA VAL A 190 -4.18 4.21 5.66
C VAL A 190 -5.06 4.01 4.43
N ASP A 191 -4.71 3.10 3.53
CA ASP A 191 -5.45 2.85 2.29
C ASP A 191 -6.87 2.30 2.50
N ASN A 192 -7.13 1.67 3.65
CA ASN A 192 -8.45 1.23 4.07
C ASN A 192 -9.32 2.36 4.65
N ILE A 193 -8.73 3.47 5.10
CA ILE A 193 -9.47 4.56 5.76
C ILE A 193 -9.49 5.86 4.93
N ALA A 194 -8.41 6.23 4.25
CA ALA A 194 -8.33 7.50 3.53
C ALA A 194 -7.37 7.45 2.34
N ALA A 195 -7.72 8.16 1.27
CA ALA A 195 -6.90 8.26 0.07
C ALA A 195 -6.94 9.67 -0.52
N PHE A 196 -5.81 10.14 -1.07
CA PHE A 196 -5.82 11.34 -1.91
C PHE A 196 -6.44 11.03 -3.26
N VAL A 197 -7.49 11.77 -3.63
CA VAL A 197 -8.10 11.68 -4.97
C VAL A 197 -7.56 12.77 -5.91
N ALA A 198 -6.99 13.83 -5.34
CA ALA A 198 -6.23 14.89 -6.01
C ALA A 198 -5.40 15.64 -4.96
N PRO A 199 -4.41 16.46 -5.35
CA PRO A 199 -3.72 17.34 -4.40
C PRO A 199 -4.71 18.20 -3.60
N GLY A 200 -4.63 18.12 -2.27
CA GLY A 200 -5.54 18.81 -1.35
C GLY A 200 -6.95 18.22 -1.22
N LYS A 201 -7.26 17.08 -1.87
CA LYS A 201 -8.57 16.42 -1.79
C LYS A 201 -8.43 14.98 -1.32
N VAL A 202 -9.17 14.62 -0.28
CA VAL A 202 -9.12 13.31 0.37
C VAL A 202 -10.50 12.67 0.34
N VAL A 203 -10.57 11.39 0.03
CA VAL A 203 -11.73 10.57 0.35
C VAL A 203 -11.48 9.85 1.68
N LEU A 204 -12.49 9.82 2.55
CA LEU A 204 -12.45 9.22 3.88
C LEU A 204 -13.58 8.19 4.00
N ALA A 205 -13.23 6.97 4.40
CA ALA A 205 -14.17 5.93 4.78
C ALA A 205 -15.07 6.42 5.94
N TRP A 206 -16.37 6.16 5.84
CA TRP A 206 -17.35 6.79 6.73
C TRP A 206 -18.49 5.87 7.12
N THR A 207 -18.97 6.04 8.34
CA THR A 207 -20.23 5.46 8.82
C THR A 207 -20.96 6.49 9.67
N ASP A 208 -22.28 6.52 9.54
CA ASP A 208 -23.17 7.31 10.39
C ASP A 208 -23.74 6.48 11.55
N ASP A 209 -23.50 5.17 11.56
CA ASP A 209 -23.97 4.27 12.61
C ASP A 209 -23.03 4.31 13.83
N GLU A 210 -23.53 4.85 14.94
CA GLU A 210 -22.78 4.95 16.21
C GLU A 210 -22.44 3.59 16.82
N ALA A 211 -23.16 2.53 16.45
CA ALA A 211 -22.88 1.17 16.89
C ALA A 211 -21.82 0.46 16.02
N ASP A 212 -21.41 1.07 14.90
CA ASP A 212 -20.36 0.55 14.06
C ASP A 212 -19.02 0.55 14.81
N THR A 213 -18.25 -0.54 14.67
CA THR A 213 -16.96 -0.70 15.34
C THR A 213 -15.97 0.40 14.92
N ASP A 214 -16.09 0.89 13.69
CA ASP A 214 -15.22 1.90 13.11
C ASP A 214 -15.69 3.34 13.32
N TYR A 215 -16.88 3.56 13.92
CA TYR A 215 -17.47 4.88 14.12
C TYR A 215 -16.51 5.89 14.76
N ALA A 216 -15.86 5.49 15.87
CA ALA A 216 -14.92 6.34 16.57
C ALA A 216 -13.66 6.64 15.73
N SER A 217 -13.16 5.65 14.99
CA SER A 217 -11.95 5.80 14.17
C SER A 217 -12.17 6.79 13.03
N VAL A 218 -13.28 6.66 12.29
CA VAL A 218 -13.56 7.56 11.14
C VAL A 218 -13.83 9.00 11.58
N ARG A 219 -14.43 9.21 12.77
CA ARG A 219 -14.61 10.56 13.35
C ARG A 219 -13.27 11.18 13.76
N SER A 220 -12.40 10.40 14.39
CA SER A 220 -11.06 10.86 14.77
C SER A 220 -10.20 11.21 13.55
N ALA A 221 -10.23 10.36 12.51
CA ALA A 221 -9.57 10.62 11.23
C ALA A 221 -10.10 11.88 10.56
N ARG A 222 -11.42 12.10 10.56
CA ARG A 222 -12.04 13.33 10.04
C ARG A 222 -11.52 14.58 10.75
N GLY A 223 -11.49 14.57 12.09
CA GLY A 223 -10.96 15.70 12.86
C GLY A 223 -9.52 16.02 12.51
N ALA A 224 -8.65 15.00 12.43
CA ALA A 224 -7.26 15.17 12.02
C ALA A 224 -7.11 15.75 10.60
N LEU A 225 -7.94 15.33 9.65
CA LEU A 225 -7.94 15.85 8.28
C LEU A 225 -8.42 17.31 8.20
N GLU A 226 -9.47 17.67 8.94
CA GLU A 226 -10.04 19.02 8.96
C GLU A 226 -9.09 20.04 9.61
N GLU A 227 -8.34 19.61 10.63
CA GLU A 227 -7.31 20.44 11.30
C GLU A 227 -6.04 20.59 10.47
N ALA A 228 -5.74 19.62 9.60
CA ALA A 228 -4.51 19.59 8.82
C ALA A 228 -4.49 20.59 7.66
N THR A 229 -3.28 20.82 7.18
CA THR A 229 -3.00 21.38 5.86
C THR A 229 -2.00 20.49 5.16
N ASP A 230 -1.99 20.50 3.83
CA ASP A 230 -0.99 19.77 3.07
C ASP A 230 0.37 20.50 3.03
N ALA A 231 1.37 19.91 2.35
CA ALA A 231 2.71 20.50 2.22
C ALA A 231 2.72 21.85 1.48
N ARG A 232 1.65 22.18 0.74
CA ARG A 232 1.47 23.44 0.01
C ARG A 232 0.63 24.44 0.80
N GLY A 233 0.27 24.13 2.05
CA GLY A 233 -0.51 24.99 2.93
C GLY A 233 -2.02 25.00 2.64
N ARG A 234 -2.52 24.12 1.76
CA ARG A 234 -3.96 24.03 1.47
C ARG A 234 -4.68 23.32 2.61
N ARG A 235 -5.88 23.79 2.96
CA ARG A 235 -6.85 23.00 3.73
C ARG A 235 -7.32 21.83 2.87
N LEU A 236 -7.58 20.70 3.51
CA LEU A 236 -8.05 19.51 2.81
C LEU A 236 -9.55 19.59 2.55
N GLU A 237 -9.96 19.28 1.32
CA GLU A 237 -11.36 18.97 0.99
C GLU A 237 -11.60 17.48 1.28
N VAL A 238 -12.46 17.18 2.24
CA VAL A 238 -12.76 15.80 2.67
C VAL A 238 -14.09 15.33 2.09
N HIS A 239 -14.03 14.31 1.25
CA HIS A 239 -15.19 13.62 0.71
C HIS A 239 -15.45 12.34 1.50
N LEU A 240 -16.68 12.14 1.95
CA LEU A 240 -17.05 10.94 2.70
C LEU A 240 -17.46 9.82 1.74
N LEU A 241 -16.96 8.62 1.98
CA LEU A 241 -17.34 7.40 1.28
C LEU A 241 -17.85 6.39 2.29
N HIS A 242 -19.14 6.06 2.20
CA HIS A 242 -19.76 5.14 3.16
C HIS A 242 -19.16 3.74 3.09
N LEU A 243 -18.85 3.19 4.27
CA LEU A 243 -18.42 1.81 4.44
C LEU A 243 -19.49 0.87 3.87
N PRO A 244 -19.06 -0.28 3.29
CA PRO A 244 -20.01 -1.31 2.90
C PRO A 244 -20.78 -1.80 4.13
N ARG A 245 -22.01 -2.26 3.90
CA ARG A 245 -22.75 -2.95 4.96
C ARG A 245 -21.96 -4.17 5.40
N ARG A 246 -21.90 -4.40 6.72
CA ARG A 246 -21.28 -5.59 7.29
C ARG A 246 -21.88 -6.84 6.65
N LEU A 247 -21.04 -7.65 6.02
CA LEU A 247 -21.42 -8.99 5.59
C LEU A 247 -21.38 -9.90 6.81
N THR A 248 -22.45 -10.65 7.02
CA THR A 248 -22.55 -11.67 8.07
C THR A 248 -22.63 -13.03 7.41
N LEU A 249 -21.82 -13.97 7.87
CA LEU A 249 -21.96 -15.37 7.50
C LEU A 249 -22.95 -16.03 8.47
N SER A 250 -23.85 -16.85 7.94
CA SER A 250 -24.59 -17.82 8.72
C SER A 250 -23.66 -18.90 9.28
N GLU A 251 -24.09 -19.62 10.32
CA GLU A 251 -23.34 -20.74 10.88
C GLU A 251 -23.03 -21.81 9.82
N ASP A 252 -23.98 -22.07 8.91
CA ASP A 252 -23.81 -23.02 7.79
C ASP A 252 -22.72 -22.56 6.82
N GLU A 253 -22.69 -21.27 6.47
CA GLU A 253 -21.65 -20.71 5.60
C GLU A 253 -20.27 -20.73 6.27
N ALA A 254 -20.21 -20.45 7.57
CA ALA A 254 -18.97 -20.53 8.34
C ALA A 254 -18.43 -21.97 8.41
N GLY A 255 -19.30 -22.95 8.68
CA GLY A 255 -18.91 -24.37 8.74
C GLY A 255 -18.41 -24.92 7.40
N ALA A 256 -18.93 -24.42 6.28
CA ALA A 256 -18.47 -24.81 4.95
C ALA A 256 -17.03 -24.34 4.62
N ILE A 257 -16.55 -23.27 5.25
CA ILE A 257 -15.18 -22.74 5.07
C ILE A 257 -14.17 -23.62 5.81
N GLU A 258 -14.44 -23.98 7.06
CA GLU A 258 -13.55 -24.84 7.87
C GLU A 258 -13.35 -26.23 7.25
N THR A 259 -14.36 -26.74 6.56
CA THR A 259 -14.30 -28.07 5.95
C THR A 259 -13.43 -28.09 4.68
N ARG A 260 -13.26 -26.95 4.00
CA ARG A 260 -12.41 -26.83 2.80
C ARG A 260 -10.94 -26.50 3.11
N ALA A 261 -10.64 -26.05 4.33
CA ALA A 261 -9.29 -25.78 4.80
C ALA A 261 -8.58 -27.01 5.40
N ARG A 262 -9.26 -28.17 5.44
CA ARG A 262 -8.72 -29.47 5.87
C ARG A 262 -8.55 -30.41 4.68
#